data_AF-A0A3S0BFW2-F1
#
_entry.id   AF-A0A3S0BFW2-F1
#
_cell.length_a   1.000
_cell.length_b   1.000
_cell.length_c   1.000
_cell.angle_alpha   90.00
_cell.angle_beta   90.00
_cell.angle_gamma   90.00
#
_symmetry.space_group_name_H-M   'P 1'
#
loop_
_entity.id
_entity.type
_entity.pdbx_description
1 polymer ?
#
loop_
_entity_poly.entity_id
_entity_poly.type
_entity_poly.pdbx_seq_one_letter_code
_entity_poly.pdbx_strand_id
1 'polypeptide(L)'
;GGELIRSFTTPANLIPRDSGGGVNYVDGRPVIVSGRQDNRGFEGLTLSPDGTKLYAMLQDPLVDEGSSSDGRRSRNLRLVEFDVATGLATKQMIYRLEDRDDINARIPGTADDFSATNQGRSIGISSITALNDHEFLVIERDNRGIGEADPTGTAPVGSKRVYRIDISGASDVSSTSLAGDNALPPGVVPVTKSLFLDVQAALLAAGLPIPEKLEGLTIGPLLDNGFIDLILGTDNDFSVTQSGSGEQFNVCTGPGGTFRDVALDQACPGATALLPTYLYAVRVELAGLNYVAPLTVAEPFGLTLFGLGLAGLAARRRCRA
;
A
#
# COMPACT_ATOMS: atom_id res chain seq x y z
N GLY A 1 18.22 -12.92 15.57
CA GLY A 1 17.36 -13.68 14.65
C GLY A 1 15.92 -13.32 14.94
N GLY A 2 15.07 -13.23 13.93
CA GLY A 2 13.63 -13.06 14.16
C GLY A 2 12.99 -14.37 14.63
N GLU A 3 11.94 -14.27 15.44
CA GLU A 3 11.09 -15.39 15.85
C GLU A 3 9.68 -15.14 15.31
N LEU A 4 9.04 -16.17 14.74
CA LEU A 4 7.63 -16.07 14.36
C LEU A 4 6.78 -16.06 15.63
N ILE A 5 6.21 -14.91 15.96
CA ILE A 5 5.38 -14.75 17.16
C ILE A 5 3.95 -15.24 16.91
N ARG A 6 3.38 -14.97 15.73
CA ARG A 6 1.98 -15.24 15.43
C ARG A 6 1.66 -15.24 13.93
N SER A 7 0.64 -16.02 13.57
CA SER A 7 -0.05 -15.93 12.27
C SER A 7 -1.47 -15.43 12.46
N PHE A 8 -1.95 -14.62 11.52
CA PHE A 8 -3.33 -14.13 11.49
C PHE A 8 -4.16 -15.00 10.54
N THR A 9 -5.33 -15.45 11.00
CA THR A 9 -6.21 -16.34 10.22
C THR A 9 -6.99 -15.52 9.20
N THR A 10 -6.69 -15.70 7.92
CA THR A 10 -7.44 -15.07 6.81
C THR A 10 -8.92 -15.46 6.88
N PRO A 11 -9.86 -14.49 6.87
CA PRO A 11 -11.29 -14.79 6.82
C PRO A 11 -11.64 -15.69 5.62
N ALA A 12 -12.53 -16.65 5.85
CA ALA A 12 -12.80 -17.72 4.88
C ALA A 12 -13.34 -17.21 3.52
N ASN A 13 -14.08 -16.10 3.52
CA ASN A 13 -14.60 -15.45 2.32
C ASN A 13 -13.52 -14.75 1.47
N LEU A 14 -12.33 -14.48 2.02
CA LEU A 14 -11.23 -13.86 1.28
C LEU A 14 -10.30 -14.91 0.65
N ILE A 15 -10.41 -16.17 1.05
CA ILE A 15 -9.61 -17.27 0.52
C ILE A 15 -10.05 -17.55 -0.93
N PRO A 16 -9.14 -17.48 -1.92
CA PRO A 16 -9.46 -17.66 -3.32
C PRO A 16 -9.82 -19.12 -3.61
N ARG A 17 -10.94 -19.35 -4.29
CA ARG A 17 -11.45 -20.70 -4.60
C ARG A 17 -11.88 -20.87 -6.04
N ASP A 18 -11.69 -22.07 -6.56
CA ASP A 18 -12.22 -22.51 -7.84
C ASP A 18 -13.72 -22.85 -7.76
N SER A 19 -14.32 -23.18 -8.91
CA SER A 19 -15.75 -23.53 -9.01
C SER A 19 -16.13 -24.85 -8.32
N GLY A 20 -15.16 -25.70 -8.00
CA GLY A 20 -15.33 -26.90 -7.17
C GLY A 20 -15.22 -26.62 -5.66
N GLY A 21 -14.91 -25.38 -5.27
CA GLY A 21 -14.68 -24.97 -3.89
C GLY A 21 -13.25 -25.24 -3.39
N GLY A 22 -12.37 -25.75 -4.24
CA GLY A 22 -10.96 -25.98 -3.95
C GLY A 22 -10.23 -24.65 -3.74
N VAL A 23 -9.31 -24.60 -2.77
CA VAL A 23 -8.48 -23.40 -2.55
C VAL A 23 -7.43 -23.32 -3.64
N ASN A 24 -7.30 -22.15 -4.28
CA ASN A 24 -6.33 -21.93 -5.35
C ASN A 24 -5.69 -20.54 -5.22
N TYR A 25 -4.44 -20.51 -4.78
CA TYR A 25 -3.69 -19.25 -4.59
C TYR A 25 -2.90 -18.81 -5.82
N VAL A 26 -2.82 -19.66 -6.86
CA VAL A 26 -1.91 -19.53 -8.00
C VAL A 26 -2.62 -18.97 -9.22
N ASP A 27 -3.76 -19.56 -9.60
CA ASP A 27 -4.45 -19.17 -10.83
C ASP A 27 -5.17 -17.82 -10.68
N GLY A 28 -5.41 -17.22 -11.84
CA GLY A 28 -6.29 -16.06 -11.99
C GLY A 28 -7.68 -16.40 -12.46
N ARG A 29 -8.46 -15.35 -12.69
CA ARG A 29 -9.78 -15.49 -13.31
C ARG A 29 -9.63 -16.00 -14.75
N PRO A 30 -10.56 -16.83 -15.26
CA PRO A 30 -11.82 -17.23 -14.63
C PRO A 30 -11.74 -18.51 -13.76
N VAL A 31 -10.55 -19.06 -13.50
CA VAL A 31 -10.41 -20.32 -12.72
C VAL A 31 -10.85 -20.12 -11.28
N ILE A 32 -10.33 -19.09 -10.62
CA ILE A 32 -10.85 -18.63 -9.33
C ILE A 32 -12.14 -17.85 -9.54
N VAL A 33 -13.16 -18.21 -8.75
CA VAL A 33 -14.55 -17.68 -8.87
C VAL A 33 -15.04 -16.98 -7.60
N SER A 34 -14.32 -17.06 -6.49
CA SER A 34 -14.63 -16.33 -5.24
C SER A 34 -13.36 -16.05 -4.45
N GLY A 35 -13.45 -15.12 -3.49
CA GLY A 35 -12.30 -14.69 -2.67
C GLY A 35 -11.45 -13.62 -3.34
N ARG A 36 -10.21 -13.41 -2.86
CA ARG A 36 -9.33 -12.39 -3.44
C ARG A 36 -9.03 -12.65 -4.91
N GLN A 37 -8.79 -11.59 -5.68
CA GLN A 37 -8.32 -11.73 -7.06
C GLN A 37 -6.84 -12.15 -7.13
N ASP A 38 -6.40 -12.60 -8.30
CA ASP A 38 -4.99 -12.86 -8.60
C ASP A 38 -4.14 -11.60 -8.49
N ASN A 39 -3.01 -11.73 -7.81
CA ASN A 39 -2.10 -10.62 -7.54
C ASN A 39 -2.80 -9.45 -6.82
N ARG A 40 -3.82 -9.71 -5.98
CA ARG A 40 -4.60 -8.71 -5.20
C ARG A 40 -4.92 -9.18 -3.79
N GLY A 41 -3.87 -9.41 -3.01
CA GLY A 41 -3.97 -9.79 -1.60
C GLY A 41 -4.21 -8.60 -0.68
N PHE A 42 -3.88 -8.80 0.61
CA PHE A 42 -3.73 -7.69 1.54
C PHE A 42 -2.54 -6.84 1.11
N GLU A 43 -2.78 -5.56 0.91
CA GLU A 43 -1.82 -4.59 0.41
C GLU A 43 -1.56 -3.50 1.45
N GLY A 44 -2.62 -3.05 2.13
CA GLY A 44 -2.51 -2.14 3.26
C GLY A 44 -2.47 -2.89 4.59
N LEU A 45 -1.58 -2.47 5.50
CA LEU A 45 -1.47 -2.99 6.87
C LEU A 45 -1.11 -1.88 7.86
N THR A 46 -1.84 -1.78 8.98
CA THR A 46 -1.48 -0.90 10.11
C THR A 46 -1.92 -1.49 11.44
N LEU A 47 -1.31 -1.06 12.53
CA LEU A 47 -1.76 -1.33 13.89
C LEU A 47 -2.62 -0.17 14.41
N SER A 48 -3.52 -0.43 15.36
CA SER A 48 -4.03 0.62 16.23
C SER A 48 -2.89 1.20 17.08
N PRO A 49 -2.99 2.47 17.52
CA PRO A 49 -1.97 3.08 18.37
C PRO A 49 -1.63 2.28 19.63
N ASP A 50 -2.62 1.64 20.24
CA ASP A 50 -2.45 0.78 21.43
C ASP A 50 -1.88 -0.62 21.11
N GLY A 51 -1.72 -0.97 19.83
CA GLY A 51 -1.19 -2.25 19.35
C GLY A 51 -2.12 -3.45 19.55
N THR A 52 -3.36 -3.27 19.98
CA THR A 52 -4.29 -4.38 20.25
C THR A 52 -5.02 -4.85 18.99
N LYS A 53 -5.15 -3.98 17.98
CA LYS A 53 -5.78 -4.27 16.70
C LYS A 53 -4.79 -4.15 15.55
N LEU A 54 -5.00 -5.00 14.55
CA LEU A 54 -4.35 -4.94 13.26
C LEU A 54 -5.43 -4.75 12.20
N TYR A 55 -5.23 -3.78 11.31
CA TYR A 55 -6.12 -3.48 10.21
C TYR A 55 -5.42 -3.83 8.91
N ALA A 56 -6.05 -4.68 8.09
CA ALA A 56 -5.53 -5.05 6.78
C ALA A 56 -6.56 -4.76 5.68
N MET A 57 -6.12 -4.24 4.54
CA MET A 57 -6.97 -3.91 3.40
C MET A 57 -6.59 -4.75 2.19
N LEU A 58 -7.59 -5.38 1.56
CA LEU A 58 -7.38 -5.93 0.23
C LEU A 58 -7.15 -4.81 -0.79
N GLN A 59 -6.23 -5.03 -1.72
CA GLN A 59 -5.91 -4.08 -2.79
C GLN A 59 -7.13 -3.72 -3.65
N ASP A 60 -7.95 -4.74 -3.95
CA ASP A 60 -9.07 -4.71 -4.89
C ASP A 60 -10.27 -5.52 -4.34
N PRO A 61 -11.48 -5.38 -4.91
CA PRO A 61 -12.65 -6.18 -4.55
C PRO A 61 -12.45 -7.69 -4.75
N LEU A 62 -13.31 -8.50 -4.12
CA LEU A 62 -13.32 -9.95 -4.33
C LEU A 62 -13.76 -10.30 -5.76
N VAL A 63 -13.34 -11.48 -6.23
CA VAL A 63 -13.56 -11.98 -7.61
C VAL A 63 -15.03 -11.88 -8.05
N ASP A 64 -15.94 -12.22 -7.15
CA ASP A 64 -17.38 -12.36 -7.39
C ASP A 64 -18.20 -11.12 -7.01
N GLU A 65 -17.56 -10.07 -6.46
CA GLU A 65 -18.24 -8.87 -6.00
C GLU A 65 -18.20 -7.78 -7.07
N GLY A 66 -19.35 -7.29 -7.52
CA GLY A 66 -19.46 -6.35 -8.64
C GLY A 66 -20.43 -6.83 -9.71
N SER A 67 -20.84 -5.91 -10.57
CA SER A 67 -21.83 -6.19 -11.62
C SER A 67 -21.42 -7.38 -12.48
N SER A 68 -22.34 -8.32 -12.68
CA SER A 68 -22.10 -9.57 -13.42
C SER A 68 -21.07 -10.49 -12.77
N SER A 69 -20.96 -10.45 -11.43
CA SER A 69 -20.00 -11.25 -10.64
C SER A 69 -18.56 -11.00 -11.06
N ASP A 70 -18.24 -9.71 -11.21
CA ASP A 70 -16.93 -9.27 -11.67
C ASP A 70 -16.32 -8.23 -10.72
N GLY A 71 -15.39 -8.71 -9.89
CA GLY A 71 -14.53 -7.93 -8.98
C GLY A 71 -13.96 -6.65 -9.59
N ARG A 72 -13.61 -6.70 -10.88
CA ARG A 72 -12.98 -5.58 -11.58
C ARG A 72 -13.95 -4.44 -11.89
N ARG A 73 -15.25 -4.68 -11.72
CA ARG A 73 -16.36 -3.73 -11.88
C ARG A 73 -16.95 -3.30 -10.53
N SER A 74 -16.32 -3.69 -9.43
CA SER A 74 -16.68 -3.23 -8.09
C SER A 74 -15.71 -2.16 -7.62
N ARG A 75 -16.19 -1.31 -6.72
CA ARG A 75 -15.36 -0.37 -5.94
C ARG A 75 -15.31 -0.72 -4.45
N ASN A 76 -15.91 -1.83 -4.04
CA ASN A 76 -16.06 -2.22 -2.64
C ASN A 76 -14.94 -3.16 -2.21
N LEU A 77 -14.01 -2.66 -1.41
CA LEU A 77 -12.85 -3.37 -0.86
C LEU A 77 -13.13 -3.82 0.56
N ARG A 78 -12.45 -4.89 0.97
CA ARG A 78 -12.51 -5.42 2.34
C ARG A 78 -11.42 -4.76 3.20
N LEU A 79 -11.84 -4.06 4.26
CA LEU A 79 -11.01 -3.66 5.39
C LEU A 79 -11.31 -4.62 6.54
N VAL A 80 -10.29 -5.35 7.01
CA VAL A 80 -10.43 -6.38 8.04
C VAL A 80 -9.74 -5.92 9.30
N GLU A 81 -10.48 -5.94 10.42
CA GLU A 81 -9.93 -5.77 11.75
C GLU A 81 -9.59 -7.14 12.33
N PHE A 82 -8.40 -7.27 12.89
CA PHE A 82 -7.94 -8.43 13.62
C PHE A 82 -7.59 -8.06 15.05
N ASP A 83 -7.84 -8.99 15.95
CA ASP A 83 -7.30 -8.96 17.30
C ASP A 83 -5.86 -9.50 17.30
N VAL A 84 -4.90 -8.69 17.74
CA VAL A 84 -3.47 -9.03 17.70
C VAL A 84 -3.13 -10.17 18.67
N ALA A 85 -3.82 -10.25 19.81
CA ALA A 85 -3.55 -11.26 20.83
C ALA A 85 -4.03 -12.66 20.44
N THR A 86 -5.05 -12.77 19.59
CA THR A 86 -5.61 -14.05 19.12
C THR A 86 -5.22 -14.36 17.68
N GLY A 87 -4.97 -13.36 16.85
CA GLY A 87 -4.75 -13.50 15.41
C GLY A 87 -6.05 -13.74 14.63
N LEU A 88 -7.22 -13.53 15.24
CA LEU A 88 -8.51 -13.75 14.63
C LEU A 88 -9.12 -12.44 14.14
N ALA A 89 -9.80 -12.48 12.99
CA ALA A 89 -10.59 -11.36 12.51
C ALA A 89 -11.77 -11.11 13.44
N THR A 90 -11.98 -9.85 13.84
CA THR A 90 -13.08 -9.41 14.70
C THR A 90 -14.18 -8.71 13.92
N LYS A 91 -13.84 -8.11 12.77
CA LYS A 91 -14.77 -7.35 11.93
C LYS A 91 -14.28 -7.29 10.48
N GLN A 92 -15.20 -7.28 9.54
CA GLN A 92 -14.93 -6.88 8.15
C GLN A 92 -15.80 -5.67 7.83
N MET A 93 -15.23 -4.68 7.15
CA MET A 93 -15.90 -3.43 6.77
C MET A 93 -15.69 -3.16 5.29
N ILE A 94 -16.53 -2.29 4.72
CA ILE A 94 -16.40 -1.89 3.32
C ILE A 94 -15.73 -0.53 3.20
N TYR A 95 -14.62 -0.54 2.45
CA TYR A 95 -14.02 0.65 1.87
C TYR A 95 -14.49 0.81 0.43
N ARG A 96 -14.95 2.00 0.04
CA ARG A 96 -15.30 2.26 -1.36
C ARG A 96 -14.20 3.08 -2.02
N LEU A 97 -13.55 2.56 -3.07
CA LEU A 97 -12.65 3.33 -3.93
C LEU A 97 -13.37 4.55 -4.50
N GLU A 98 -12.65 5.57 -4.96
CA GLU A 98 -13.20 6.65 -5.76
C GLU A 98 -13.94 6.13 -7.00
N ASP A 99 -14.94 6.89 -7.48
CA ASP A 99 -15.69 6.50 -8.66
C ASP A 99 -14.84 6.65 -9.93
N ARG A 100 -14.82 5.62 -10.77
CA ARG A 100 -14.14 5.63 -12.06
C ARG A 100 -14.57 6.81 -12.92
N ASP A 101 -15.84 7.18 -12.93
CA ASP A 101 -16.32 8.27 -13.77
C ASP A 101 -15.77 9.62 -13.28
N ASP A 102 -15.67 9.80 -11.96
CA ASP A 102 -15.02 10.98 -11.36
C ASP A 102 -13.52 11.03 -11.68
N ILE A 103 -12.84 9.87 -11.77
CA ILE A 103 -11.43 9.77 -12.17
C ILE A 103 -11.27 10.12 -13.65
N ASN A 104 -12.05 9.51 -14.53
CA ASN A 104 -12.02 9.77 -15.98
C ASN A 104 -12.33 11.24 -16.28
N ALA A 105 -13.28 11.85 -15.58
CA ALA A 105 -13.63 13.27 -15.76
C ALA A 105 -12.47 14.24 -15.45
N ARG A 106 -11.45 13.81 -14.71
CA ARG A 106 -10.24 14.62 -14.42
C ARG A 106 -9.13 14.47 -15.45
N ILE A 107 -9.18 13.44 -16.29
CA ILE A 107 -8.14 13.18 -17.27
C ILE A 107 -8.39 14.06 -18.51
N PRO A 108 -7.47 14.96 -18.88
CA PRO A 108 -7.68 15.83 -20.04
C PRO A 108 -7.59 15.06 -21.37
N GLY A 109 -8.55 15.29 -22.26
CA GLY A 109 -8.40 14.99 -23.70
C GLY A 109 -8.87 13.62 -24.18
N THR A 110 -9.48 12.80 -23.32
CA THR A 110 -9.87 11.42 -23.64
C THR A 110 -11.18 11.05 -22.93
N ALA A 111 -12.06 10.32 -23.63
CA ALA A 111 -13.25 9.71 -23.03
C ALA A 111 -12.90 8.28 -22.61
N ASP A 112 -13.29 7.89 -21.39
CA ASP A 112 -13.19 6.52 -20.87
C ASP A 112 -11.76 5.90 -20.81
N ASP A 113 -10.77 6.71 -20.42
CA ASP A 113 -9.39 6.26 -20.17
C ASP A 113 -9.28 5.00 -19.33
N PHE A 114 -10.06 4.96 -18.25
CA PHE A 114 -10.28 3.76 -17.46
C PHE A 114 -11.62 3.17 -17.88
N SER A 115 -11.58 1.93 -18.35
CA SER A 115 -12.78 1.14 -18.63
C SER A 115 -13.43 0.65 -17.34
N ALA A 116 -14.64 0.09 -17.45
CA ALA A 116 -15.37 -0.44 -16.29
C ALA A 116 -14.59 -1.50 -15.49
N THR A 117 -13.69 -2.26 -16.14
CA THR A 117 -12.88 -3.31 -15.49
C THR A 117 -11.53 -2.79 -14.95
N ASN A 118 -11.27 -1.48 -15.02
CA ASN A 118 -10.10 -0.88 -14.38
C ASN A 118 -10.38 -0.49 -12.92
N GLN A 119 -11.64 -0.37 -12.49
CA GLN A 119 -12.04 0.11 -11.15
C GLN A 119 -11.56 -0.78 -9.99
N GLY A 120 -11.48 -2.10 -10.20
CA GLY A 120 -10.98 -3.07 -9.21
C GLY A 120 -9.80 -3.86 -9.76
N ARG A 121 -8.89 -3.16 -10.46
CA ARG A 121 -7.66 -3.73 -11.04
C ARG A 121 -6.56 -2.70 -11.25
N SER A 122 -6.86 -1.59 -11.91
CA SER A 122 -5.87 -0.55 -12.21
C SER A 122 -6.00 0.64 -11.27
N ILE A 123 -7.13 0.76 -10.59
CA ILE A 123 -7.40 1.70 -9.50
C ILE A 123 -7.59 0.84 -8.25
N GLY A 124 -6.81 1.11 -7.22
CA GLY A 124 -6.85 0.33 -5.98
C GLY A 124 -6.22 1.09 -4.82
N ILE A 125 -6.21 0.48 -3.65
CA ILE A 125 -5.44 0.99 -2.52
C ILE A 125 -4.00 0.48 -2.58
N SER A 126 -3.09 1.13 -1.86
CA SER A 126 -1.71 0.64 -1.71
C SER A 126 -1.12 0.80 -0.31
N SER A 127 -1.76 1.58 0.56
CA SER A 127 -1.31 1.74 1.93
C SER A 127 -2.47 2.17 2.83
N ILE A 128 -2.36 1.84 4.12
CA ILE A 128 -3.18 2.36 5.20
C ILE A 128 -2.27 2.71 6.38
N THR A 129 -2.51 3.86 7.01
CA THR A 129 -1.78 4.34 8.20
C THR A 129 -2.79 4.80 9.25
N ALA A 130 -2.69 4.29 10.47
CA ALA A 130 -3.55 4.74 11.56
C ALA A 130 -3.24 6.18 11.98
N LEU A 131 -4.29 6.99 12.11
CA LEU A 131 -4.24 8.27 12.81
C LEU A 131 -4.55 8.09 14.29
N ASN A 132 -5.58 7.29 14.60
CA ASN A 132 -5.99 6.92 15.94
C ASN A 132 -6.70 5.55 15.90
N ASP A 133 -7.49 5.21 16.92
CA ASP A 133 -8.14 3.89 17.03
C ASP A 133 -9.28 3.68 16.00
N HIS A 134 -9.75 4.73 15.32
CA HIS A 134 -10.85 4.63 14.36
C HIS A 134 -10.66 5.42 13.06
N GLU A 135 -9.64 6.28 12.97
CA GLU A 135 -9.33 7.07 11.79
C GLU A 135 -8.01 6.66 11.15
N PHE A 136 -7.98 6.66 9.81
CA PHE A 136 -6.84 6.21 9.03
C PHE A 136 -6.61 7.09 7.81
N LEU A 137 -5.38 7.12 7.33
CA LEU A 137 -5.02 7.62 6.00
C LEU A 137 -4.84 6.44 5.05
N VAL A 138 -5.45 6.49 3.87
CA VAL A 138 -5.39 5.43 2.85
C VAL A 138 -4.91 6.03 1.53
N ILE A 139 -3.91 5.42 0.91
CA ILE A 139 -3.54 5.78 -0.47
C ILE A 139 -4.49 5.07 -1.43
N GLU A 140 -5.11 5.83 -2.31
CA GLU A 140 -5.70 5.35 -3.56
C GLU A 140 -4.89 5.85 -4.74
N ARG A 141 -4.61 4.96 -5.68
CA ARG A 141 -3.83 5.28 -6.86
C ARG A 141 -4.31 4.49 -8.07
N ASP A 142 -4.07 5.05 -9.25
CA ASP A 142 -4.05 4.27 -10.48
C ASP A 142 -2.68 3.63 -10.75
N ASN A 143 -2.55 2.82 -11.80
CA ASN A 143 -1.26 2.29 -12.30
C ASN A 143 -0.69 3.14 -13.46
N ARG A 144 -0.78 4.47 -13.37
CA ARG A 144 -0.20 5.38 -14.38
C ARG A 144 0.82 6.33 -13.74
N GLY A 145 1.80 6.80 -14.52
CA GLY A 145 2.89 7.66 -14.04
C GLY A 145 4.25 7.08 -14.45
N ILE A 146 5.34 7.69 -13.99
CA ILE A 146 6.69 7.21 -14.27
C ILE A 146 6.91 5.89 -13.53
N GLY A 147 7.05 4.81 -14.28
CA GLY A 147 7.25 3.45 -13.79
C GLY A 147 7.69 2.52 -14.92
N GLU A 148 7.72 1.21 -14.67
CA GLU A 148 8.22 0.25 -15.67
C GLU A 148 7.34 0.21 -16.93
N ALA A 149 6.01 0.34 -16.75
CA ALA A 149 5.05 0.31 -17.85
C ALA A 149 5.03 1.60 -18.68
N ASP A 150 5.45 2.72 -18.10
CA ASP A 150 5.64 4.00 -18.79
C ASP A 150 6.88 4.73 -18.24
N PRO A 151 8.09 4.33 -18.68
CA PRO A 151 9.34 4.89 -18.18
C PRO A 151 9.50 6.39 -18.46
N THR A 152 8.67 6.94 -19.34
CA THR A 152 8.69 8.35 -19.76
C THR A 152 7.59 9.19 -19.09
N GLY A 153 6.61 8.56 -18.44
CA GLY A 153 5.50 9.23 -17.77
C GLY A 153 4.63 10.08 -18.71
N THR A 154 4.45 9.63 -19.95
CA THR A 154 3.70 10.38 -20.97
C THR A 154 2.19 10.11 -20.91
N ALA A 155 1.79 8.96 -20.37
CA ALA A 155 0.39 8.63 -20.19
C ALA A 155 -0.24 9.54 -19.13
N PRO A 156 -1.46 10.06 -19.37
CA PRO A 156 -2.09 10.95 -18.40
C PRO A 156 -2.49 10.18 -17.14
N VAL A 157 -2.06 10.69 -15.99
CA VAL A 157 -2.39 10.15 -14.65
C VAL A 157 -3.77 10.64 -14.22
N GLY A 158 -4.62 9.73 -13.73
CA GLY A 158 -5.98 10.05 -13.30
C GLY A 158 -6.15 10.19 -11.78
N SER A 159 -5.40 9.42 -10.98
CA SER A 159 -5.51 9.51 -9.52
C SER A 159 -4.25 9.09 -8.77
N LYS A 160 -3.74 9.98 -7.91
CA LYS A 160 -2.80 9.71 -6.80
C LYS A 160 -3.28 10.50 -5.58
N ARG A 161 -3.96 9.85 -4.64
CA ARG A 161 -4.69 10.55 -3.56
C ARG A 161 -4.52 9.84 -2.21
N VAL A 162 -4.49 10.63 -1.16
CA VAL A 162 -4.65 10.15 0.22
C VAL A 162 -6.04 10.53 0.69
N TYR A 163 -6.77 9.57 1.23
CA TYR A 163 -8.08 9.74 1.84
C TYR A 163 -7.98 9.56 3.36
N ARG A 164 -8.69 10.40 4.12
CA ARG A 164 -8.96 10.16 5.54
C ARG A 164 -10.25 9.36 5.64
N ILE A 165 -10.20 8.25 6.38
CA ILE A 165 -11.38 7.43 6.68
C ILE A 165 -11.66 7.36 8.18
N ASP A 166 -12.93 7.11 8.52
CA ASP A 166 -13.40 6.80 9.87
C ASP A 166 -14.28 5.53 9.84
N ILE A 167 -13.93 4.55 10.68
CA ILE A 167 -14.60 3.24 10.76
C ILE A 167 -15.74 3.18 11.79
N SER A 168 -15.92 4.21 12.62
CA SER A 168 -16.81 4.19 13.80
C SER A 168 -18.26 3.85 13.47
N GLY A 169 -18.75 4.29 12.31
CA GLY A 169 -20.12 4.03 11.82
C GLY A 169 -20.25 2.85 10.84
N ALA A 170 -19.15 2.19 10.47
CA ALA A 170 -19.15 1.17 9.43
C ALA A 170 -19.80 -0.13 9.93
N SER A 171 -20.66 -0.72 9.10
CA SER A 171 -21.29 -2.02 9.38
C SER A 171 -20.25 -3.15 9.36
N ASP A 172 -20.44 -4.15 10.22
CA ASP A 172 -19.75 -5.44 10.05
C ASP A 172 -20.41 -6.24 8.93
N VAL A 173 -19.61 -6.61 7.92
CA VAL A 173 -20.02 -7.35 6.73
C VAL A 173 -19.39 -8.74 6.67
N SER A 174 -18.86 -9.24 7.79
CA SER A 174 -18.22 -10.57 7.87
C SER A 174 -19.13 -11.72 7.42
N SER A 175 -20.45 -11.57 7.58
CA SER A 175 -21.47 -12.54 7.17
C SER A 175 -22.36 -12.04 6.01
N THR A 176 -21.96 -10.97 5.33
CA THR A 176 -22.74 -10.33 4.26
C THR A 176 -22.10 -10.59 2.91
N SER A 177 -22.83 -11.28 2.03
CA SER A 177 -22.43 -11.45 0.63
C SER A 177 -22.67 -10.16 -0.15
N LEU A 178 -21.69 -9.76 -0.95
CA LEU A 178 -21.79 -8.68 -1.94
C LEU A 178 -21.68 -9.22 -3.37
N ALA A 179 -21.82 -10.53 -3.55
CA ALA A 179 -21.62 -11.18 -4.84
C ALA A 179 -22.61 -10.66 -5.89
N GLY A 180 -22.11 -10.38 -7.10
CA GLY A 180 -22.92 -9.99 -8.26
C GLY A 180 -23.37 -8.53 -8.31
N ASP A 181 -23.11 -7.73 -7.28
CA ASP A 181 -23.53 -6.32 -7.21
C ASP A 181 -22.39 -5.37 -6.81
N ASN A 182 -22.42 -4.15 -7.34
CA ASN A 182 -21.55 -3.04 -6.92
C ASN A 182 -22.26 -2.13 -5.90
N ALA A 183 -23.60 -2.17 -5.83
CA ALA A 183 -24.37 -1.53 -4.77
C ALA A 183 -24.20 -2.30 -3.46
N LEU A 184 -24.27 -1.57 -2.34
CA LEU A 184 -24.27 -2.19 -1.02
C LEU A 184 -25.70 -2.62 -0.65
N PRO A 185 -25.87 -3.76 0.04
CA PRO A 185 -27.17 -4.19 0.55
C PRO A 185 -27.81 -3.10 1.43
N PRO A 186 -29.16 -3.01 1.46
CA PRO A 186 -29.85 -2.05 2.31
C PRO A 186 -29.39 -2.12 3.77
N GLY A 187 -29.05 -0.97 4.35
CA GLY A 187 -28.59 -0.85 5.75
C GLY A 187 -27.10 -1.11 5.96
N VAL A 188 -26.35 -1.55 4.94
CA VAL A 188 -24.88 -1.63 5.02
C VAL A 188 -24.29 -0.24 4.86
N VAL A 189 -23.55 0.21 5.87
CA VAL A 189 -22.85 1.49 5.90
C VAL A 189 -21.35 1.22 5.66
N PRO A 190 -20.75 1.75 4.58
CA PRO A 190 -19.30 1.67 4.38
C PRO A 190 -18.57 2.61 5.34
N VAL A 191 -17.23 2.52 5.40
CA VAL A 191 -16.43 3.50 6.13
C VAL A 191 -16.68 4.92 5.59
N THR A 192 -16.66 5.91 6.48
CA THR A 192 -16.74 7.31 6.05
C THR A 192 -15.42 7.70 5.41
N LYS A 193 -15.45 8.44 4.30
CA LYS A 193 -14.25 8.79 3.53
C LYS A 193 -14.30 10.26 3.09
N SER A 194 -13.16 10.95 3.21
CA SER A 194 -12.96 12.32 2.72
C SER A 194 -11.57 12.47 2.11
N LEU A 195 -11.44 13.30 1.07
CA LEU A 195 -10.13 13.59 0.47
C LEU A 195 -9.25 14.31 1.49
N PHE A 196 -8.06 13.78 1.72
CA PHE A 196 -7.09 14.36 2.64
C PHE A 196 -6.00 15.12 1.89
N LEU A 197 -5.40 14.50 0.87
CA LEU A 197 -4.36 15.10 0.05
C LEU A 197 -4.49 14.63 -1.40
N ASP A 198 -4.52 15.59 -2.34
CA ASP A 198 -4.32 15.32 -3.75
C ASP A 198 -2.81 15.32 -4.05
N VAL A 199 -2.21 14.13 -4.03
CA VAL A 199 -0.75 13.96 -4.18
C VAL A 199 -0.34 14.34 -5.60
N GLN A 200 -1.13 13.97 -6.60
CA GLN A 200 -0.88 14.35 -8.00
C GLN A 200 -0.80 15.86 -8.15
N ALA A 201 -1.79 16.60 -7.64
CA ALA A 201 -1.80 18.06 -7.70
C ALA A 201 -0.61 18.69 -6.94
N ALA A 202 -0.27 18.15 -5.76
CA ALA A 202 0.86 18.62 -4.98
C ALA A 202 2.21 18.44 -5.70
N LEU A 203 2.44 17.27 -6.31
CA LEU A 203 3.66 16.99 -7.07
C LEU A 203 3.77 17.90 -8.31
N LEU A 204 2.67 18.06 -9.06
CA LEU A 204 2.63 18.96 -10.22
C LEU A 204 2.94 20.41 -9.83
N ALA A 205 2.33 20.91 -8.75
CA ALA A 205 2.57 22.27 -8.27
C ALA A 205 4.03 22.49 -7.83
N ALA A 206 4.70 21.44 -7.35
CA ALA A 206 6.11 21.46 -6.99
C ALA A 206 7.07 21.23 -8.18
N GLY A 207 6.56 20.95 -9.39
CA GLY A 207 7.37 20.58 -10.55
C GLY A 207 8.08 19.23 -10.38
N LEU A 208 7.52 18.33 -9.58
CA LEU A 208 8.06 17.02 -9.27
C LEU A 208 7.45 15.93 -10.15
N PRO A 209 8.20 14.85 -10.45
CA PRO A 209 7.68 13.71 -11.21
C PRO A 209 6.53 13.02 -10.46
N ILE A 210 5.56 12.51 -11.21
CA ILE A 210 4.49 11.66 -10.68
C ILE A 210 4.89 10.19 -10.91
N PRO A 211 5.10 9.40 -9.86
CA PRO A 211 5.45 7.99 -9.99
C PRO A 211 4.21 7.13 -10.31
N GLU A 212 4.44 5.94 -10.89
CA GLU A 212 3.38 4.96 -11.12
C GLU A 212 2.86 4.38 -9.79
N LYS A 213 3.76 3.91 -8.92
CA LYS A 213 3.42 3.13 -7.74
C LYS A 213 3.77 3.86 -6.45
N LEU A 214 2.83 4.66 -5.92
CA LEU A 214 2.89 5.12 -4.52
C LEU A 214 2.42 3.99 -3.62
N GLU A 215 3.32 3.37 -2.84
CA GLU A 215 3.04 2.14 -2.07
C GLU A 215 3.48 2.21 -0.60
N GLY A 216 4.03 3.36 -0.18
CA GLY A 216 4.33 3.62 1.23
C GLY A 216 3.66 4.89 1.72
N LEU A 217 3.06 4.84 2.91
CA LEU A 217 2.61 6.00 3.65
C LEU A 217 3.01 5.84 5.12
N THR A 218 3.63 6.86 5.69
CA THR A 218 3.85 6.90 7.14
C THR A 218 3.85 8.34 7.66
N ILE A 219 3.60 8.48 8.95
CA ILE A 219 3.69 9.75 9.66
C ILE A 219 5.09 9.85 10.25
N GLY A 220 5.83 10.84 9.80
CA GLY A 220 7.15 11.21 10.27
C GLY A 220 7.12 11.96 11.61
N PRO A 221 8.26 12.52 12.03
CA PRO A 221 8.39 13.17 13.32
C PRO A 221 7.49 14.42 13.44
N LEU A 222 7.10 14.73 14.67
CA LEU A 222 6.57 16.04 15.02
C LEU A 222 7.67 17.10 14.85
N LEU A 223 7.39 18.11 14.05
CA LEU A 223 8.26 19.25 13.79
C LEU A 223 8.02 20.34 14.85
N ASP A 224 9.04 21.15 15.13
CA ASP A 224 9.04 22.20 16.17
C ASP A 224 7.91 23.24 16.04
N ASN A 225 7.28 23.32 14.87
CA ASN A 225 6.21 24.26 14.55
C ASN A 225 4.79 23.66 14.61
N GLY A 226 4.62 22.45 15.15
CA GLY A 226 3.30 21.79 15.27
C GLY A 226 2.83 21.07 14.00
N PHE A 227 3.74 20.82 13.06
CA PHE A 227 3.48 20.06 11.84
C PHE A 227 4.07 18.65 11.94
N ILE A 228 3.59 17.74 11.12
CA ILE A 228 4.22 16.45 10.86
C ILE A 228 4.67 16.39 9.41
N ASP A 229 5.68 15.57 9.14
CA ASP A 229 6.00 15.15 7.78
C ASP A 229 5.18 13.91 7.43
N LEU A 230 4.28 14.01 6.46
CA LEU A 230 3.67 12.84 5.83
C LEU A 230 4.65 12.33 4.78
N ILE A 231 5.17 11.12 4.98
CA ILE A 231 6.19 10.53 4.11
C ILE A 231 5.52 9.54 3.18
N LEU A 232 5.70 9.74 1.87
CA LEU A 232 5.19 8.86 0.81
C LEU A 232 6.35 8.19 0.08
N GLY A 233 6.31 6.86 -0.01
CA GLY A 233 7.31 6.06 -0.71
C GLY A 233 6.74 5.42 -1.98
N THR A 234 7.63 5.19 -2.95
CA THR A 234 7.30 4.46 -4.17
C THR A 234 8.02 3.11 -4.22
N ASP A 235 7.43 2.11 -4.87
CA ASP A 235 8.09 0.84 -5.19
C ASP A 235 8.63 0.87 -6.64
N ASN A 236 7.78 1.24 -7.61
CA ASN A 236 8.08 1.25 -9.05
C ASN A 236 8.78 -0.04 -9.53
N ASP A 237 8.46 -1.18 -8.90
CA ASP A 237 9.03 -2.51 -9.13
C ASP A 237 10.56 -2.56 -9.02
N PHE A 238 11.15 -1.57 -8.32
CA PHE A 238 12.59 -1.35 -8.25
C PHE A 238 13.30 -1.44 -9.61
N SER A 239 12.65 -0.91 -10.65
CA SER A 239 13.14 -0.93 -12.05
C SER A 239 13.19 -2.31 -12.70
N VAL A 240 12.44 -3.29 -12.22
CA VAL A 240 12.40 -4.63 -12.81
C VAL A 240 11.12 -4.81 -13.62
N THR A 241 11.26 -5.29 -14.84
CA THR A 241 10.14 -5.75 -15.68
C THR A 241 10.33 -7.20 -16.08
N GLN A 242 9.33 -7.82 -16.71
CA GLN A 242 9.41 -9.22 -17.14
C GLN A 242 8.70 -9.48 -18.48
N SER A 243 9.23 -10.47 -19.22
CA SER A 243 8.56 -11.00 -20.40
C SER A 243 7.34 -11.84 -20.04
N GLY A 244 6.51 -12.15 -21.04
CA GLY A 244 5.36 -13.05 -20.86
C GLY A 244 5.73 -14.48 -20.43
N SER A 245 6.99 -14.89 -20.58
CA SER A 245 7.52 -16.17 -20.08
C SER A 245 8.16 -16.06 -18.69
N GLY A 246 8.15 -14.87 -18.06
CA GLY A 246 8.69 -14.62 -16.73
C GLY A 246 10.19 -14.36 -16.68
N GLU A 247 10.85 -14.12 -17.82
CA GLU A 247 12.24 -13.67 -17.82
C GLU A 247 12.31 -12.21 -17.37
N GLN A 248 13.20 -11.89 -16.43
CA GLN A 248 13.28 -10.58 -15.79
C GLN A 248 14.39 -9.69 -16.36
N PHE A 249 14.14 -8.39 -16.37
CA PHE A 249 15.02 -7.36 -16.94
C PHE A 249 15.07 -6.12 -16.05
N ASN A 250 16.21 -5.43 -16.04
CA ASN A 250 16.33 -4.08 -15.53
C ASN A 250 15.83 -3.07 -16.59
N VAL A 251 15.01 -2.11 -16.17
CA VAL A 251 14.57 -0.99 -16.99
C VAL A 251 15.50 0.19 -16.76
N CYS A 252 16.23 0.57 -17.81
CA CYS A 252 17.14 1.71 -17.80
C CYS A 252 16.54 2.88 -18.57
N THR A 253 16.50 4.06 -17.94
CA THR A 253 16.06 5.32 -18.54
C THR A 253 17.22 6.29 -18.76
N GLY A 254 17.10 7.19 -19.73
CA GLY A 254 18.15 8.12 -20.11
C GLY A 254 17.62 9.46 -20.65
N PRO A 255 18.53 10.36 -21.04
CA PRO A 255 18.19 11.71 -21.51
C PRO A 255 17.20 11.69 -22.68
N GLY A 256 16.31 12.69 -22.72
CA GLY A 256 15.35 12.84 -23.81
C GLY A 256 14.25 11.77 -23.84
N GLY A 257 14.02 11.06 -22.73
CA GLY A 257 12.97 10.04 -22.63
C GLY A 257 13.33 8.70 -23.26
N THR A 258 14.62 8.42 -23.49
CA THR A 258 15.04 7.09 -23.96
C THR A 258 14.91 6.08 -22.83
N PHE A 259 14.45 4.87 -23.13
CA PHE A 259 14.52 3.75 -22.20
C PHE A 259 14.89 2.45 -22.93
N ARG A 260 15.38 1.47 -22.17
CA ARG A 260 15.70 0.13 -22.66
C ARG A 260 15.71 -0.89 -21.53
N ASP A 261 15.31 -2.10 -21.87
CA ASP A 261 15.49 -3.25 -21.01
C ASP A 261 16.90 -3.81 -21.19
N VAL A 262 17.51 -4.24 -20.09
CA VAL A 262 18.77 -5.00 -20.07
C VAL A 262 18.60 -6.22 -19.19
N ALA A 263 19.41 -7.26 -19.41
CA ALA A 263 19.33 -8.45 -18.58
C ALA A 263 19.46 -8.09 -17.09
N LEU A 264 18.72 -8.81 -16.24
CA LEU A 264 18.79 -8.62 -14.79
C LEU A 264 20.25 -8.63 -14.31
N ASP A 265 20.56 -7.81 -13.31
CA ASP A 265 21.91 -7.59 -12.76
C ASP A 265 22.94 -6.95 -13.73
N GLN A 266 22.57 -6.64 -14.97
CA GLN A 266 23.44 -5.84 -15.84
C GLN A 266 23.33 -4.36 -15.51
N ALA A 267 24.49 -3.69 -15.58
CA ALA A 267 24.57 -2.24 -15.43
C ALA A 267 23.87 -1.53 -16.61
N CYS A 268 23.22 -0.41 -16.30
CA CYS A 268 22.64 0.46 -17.32
C CYS A 268 23.75 1.03 -18.24
N PRO A 269 23.60 0.91 -19.57
CA PRO A 269 24.68 1.27 -20.49
C PRO A 269 24.70 2.78 -20.80
N GLY A 270 25.89 3.29 -21.10
CA GLY A 270 26.07 4.68 -21.51
C GLY A 270 25.62 5.67 -20.44
N ALA A 271 24.81 6.65 -20.81
CA ALA A 271 24.26 7.68 -19.91
C ALA A 271 22.86 7.32 -19.38
N THR A 272 22.53 6.03 -19.29
CA THR A 272 21.24 5.57 -18.72
C THR A 272 21.41 5.13 -17.25
N ALA A 273 20.32 5.16 -16.49
CA ALA A 273 20.25 4.73 -15.11
C ALA A 273 18.95 3.95 -14.86
N LEU A 274 18.89 3.18 -13.77
CA LEU A 274 17.67 2.50 -13.36
C LEU A 274 16.52 3.51 -13.14
N LEU A 275 15.28 3.06 -13.30
CA LEU A 275 14.11 3.88 -12.98
C LEU A 275 14.22 4.44 -11.55
N PRO A 276 13.97 5.75 -11.36
CA PRO A 276 14.05 6.34 -10.04
C PRO A 276 12.91 5.88 -9.14
N THR A 277 13.28 5.60 -7.89
CA THR A 277 12.36 5.47 -6.76
C THR A 277 12.38 6.79 -5.99
N TYR A 278 11.22 7.23 -5.52
CA TYR A 278 11.05 8.51 -4.85
C TYR A 278 10.58 8.34 -3.41
N LEU A 279 11.07 9.24 -2.55
CA LEU A 279 10.55 9.47 -1.21
C LEU A 279 10.13 10.94 -1.13
N TYR A 280 8.84 11.18 -0.99
CA TYR A 280 8.28 12.52 -0.85
C TYR A 280 7.96 12.79 0.62
N ALA A 281 8.18 14.02 1.05
CA ALA A 281 7.73 14.52 2.35
C ALA A 281 6.79 15.69 2.12
N VAL A 282 5.58 15.58 2.66
CA VAL A 282 4.56 16.63 2.61
C VAL A 282 4.33 17.12 4.03
N ARG A 283 4.55 18.41 4.25
CA ARG A 283 4.28 19.03 5.55
C ARG A 283 2.77 19.14 5.77
N VAL A 284 2.29 18.60 6.87
CA VAL A 284 0.87 18.55 7.25
C VAL A 284 0.70 19.11 8.65
N GLU A 285 -0.30 19.97 8.85
CA GLU A 285 -0.61 20.50 10.17
C GLU A 285 -1.17 19.39 11.06
N LEU A 286 -0.59 19.20 12.24
CA LEU A 286 -1.04 18.15 13.16
C LEU A 286 -2.41 18.49 13.77
N ALA A 287 -2.68 19.79 13.95
CA ALA A 287 -3.94 20.28 14.47
C ALA A 287 -5.09 19.84 13.55
N GLY A 288 -6.06 19.10 14.08
CA GLY A 288 -7.20 18.56 13.33
C GLY A 288 -7.07 17.11 12.87
N LEU A 289 -5.90 16.48 13.02
CA LEU A 289 -5.72 15.05 12.72
C LEU A 289 -6.13 14.11 13.85
N ASN A 290 -6.31 14.61 15.07
CA ASN A 290 -6.51 13.79 16.28
C ASN A 290 -5.52 12.62 16.35
N TYR A 291 -4.27 12.87 15.92
CA TYR A 291 -3.24 11.84 15.80
C TYR A 291 -2.80 11.33 17.17
N VAL A 292 -2.78 10.01 17.32
CA VAL A 292 -2.26 9.32 18.49
C VAL A 292 -1.03 8.55 18.02
N ALA A 293 0.14 8.95 18.53
CA ALA A 293 1.38 8.26 18.23
C ALA A 293 1.29 6.79 18.69
N PRO A 294 1.72 5.83 17.85
CA PRO A 294 1.69 4.43 18.23
C PRO A 294 2.62 4.16 19.41
N LEU A 295 2.31 3.13 20.20
CA LEU A 295 3.24 2.61 21.20
C LEU A 295 4.56 2.29 20.50
N THR A 296 5.63 2.95 20.94
CA THR A 296 6.97 2.70 20.41
C THR A 296 7.32 1.24 20.64
N VAL A 297 7.71 0.54 19.57
CA VAL A 297 8.44 -0.72 19.73
C VAL A 297 9.70 -0.38 20.51
N ALA A 298 9.86 -0.96 21.70
CA ALA A 298 11.08 -0.80 22.46
C ALA A 298 12.24 -1.21 21.54
N GLU A 299 13.16 -0.29 21.26
CA GLU A 299 14.40 -0.61 20.57
C GLU A 299 14.96 -1.88 21.21
N PRO A 300 15.31 -2.92 20.44
CA PRO A 300 15.95 -4.08 21.02
C PRO A 300 17.19 -3.54 21.74
N PHE A 301 17.19 -3.61 23.07
CA PHE A 301 18.28 -3.10 23.90
C PHE A 301 19.59 -3.61 23.29
N GLY A 302 20.27 -2.74 22.54
CA GLY A 302 21.58 -3.04 22.01
C GLY A 302 22.42 -3.39 23.21
N LEU A 303 22.99 -4.60 23.20
CA LEU A 303 23.95 -5.06 24.20
C LEU A 303 24.84 -3.88 24.57
N THR A 304 24.64 -3.33 25.76
CA THR A 304 25.61 -2.43 26.36
C THR A 304 26.82 -3.33 26.58
N LEU A 305 27.80 -3.22 25.69
CA LEU A 305 29.11 -3.84 25.85
C LEU A 305 29.72 -3.26 27.12
N PHE A 306 29.42 -3.88 28.26
CA PHE A 306 30.25 -3.77 29.45
C PHE A 306 31.58 -4.42 29.11
N GLY A 307 32.50 -3.62 28.57
CA GLY A 307 33.90 -3.97 28.37
C GLY A 307 34.59 -4.14 29.72
N LEU A 308 34.39 -5.29 30.36
CA LEU A 308 35.32 -5.84 31.32
C LEU A 308 36.51 -6.43 30.54
N GLY A 309 37.69 -5.80 30.66
CA GLY A 309 38.96 -6.49 30.41
C GLY A 309 39.93 -5.80 29.46
N LEU A 310 40.66 -4.80 29.97
CA LEU A 310 42.07 -4.64 29.62
C LEU A 310 42.89 -4.63 30.90
N ALA A 311 43.07 -5.84 31.46
CA ALA A 311 44.17 -6.12 32.38
C ALA A 311 45.48 -6.14 31.57
N GLY A 312 46.09 -4.97 31.41
CA GLY A 312 47.46 -4.83 30.92
C GLY A 312 48.45 -5.22 32.02
N LEU A 313 48.81 -6.50 32.07
CA LEU A 313 50.01 -6.99 32.77
C LEU A 313 51.25 -6.39 32.09
N ALA A 314 51.82 -5.34 32.68
CA ALA A 314 53.21 -4.95 32.45
C ALA A 314 53.93 -4.87 33.80
N ALA A 315 54.50 -6.01 34.21
CA ALA A 315 55.39 -6.09 35.35
C ALA A 315 56.86 -5.96 34.91
N ARG A 316 57.62 -5.21 35.72
CA ARG A 316 59.10 -5.05 35.82
C ARG A 316 59.68 -3.89 35.00
N ARG A 317 60.49 -2.99 35.58
CA ARG A 317 61.50 -3.15 36.64
C ARG A 317 61.61 -1.92 37.56
N ARG A 318 61.79 -2.18 38.86
CA ARG A 318 62.48 -1.28 39.79
C ARG A 318 64.00 -1.44 39.59
N CYS A 319 64.72 -0.33 39.50
CA CYS A 319 66.11 -0.22 39.98
C CYS A 319 66.17 0.91 41.02
N ARG A 320 67.02 0.69 42.03
CA ARG A 320 67.16 1.38 43.31
C ARG A 320 67.96 2.70 43.22
N ALA A 321 67.75 3.49 44.27
CA ALA A 321 68.53 4.60 44.83
C ALA A 321 68.58 5.89 44.01
#